data_AF-A0A955AW67-F1
#
_entry.id   AF-A0A955AW67-F1
#
_cell.length_a   1.000
_cell.length_b   1.000
_cell.length_c   1.000
_cell.angle_alpha   90.00
_cell.angle_beta   90.00
_cell.angle_gamma   90.00
#
_symmetry.space_group_name_H-M   'P 1'
#
loop_
_entity.id
_entity.type
_entity.pdbx_description
1 polymer ?
#
loop_
_entity_poly.entity_id
_entity_poly.type
_entity_poly.pdbx_seq_one_letter_code
_entity_poly.pdbx_strand_id
1 'polypeptide(L)'
;MDVFVHHGSDWWLMMASGWFRGVRGQAKRRAKNRGQTQRRRVLFEPLESRVLMAADWRNAVVSLDVNADGLVSPIDALLPINYLNLTGSGPLDRPPTATDSFIDVNGDGVASPIDPLLVINALNAGFQLPLELSEGNQFAREKSIEIGLGQVAGTRRYRFQVTAEFDSTDTQPALEDLLAVYLVDGNDRSQTLLSVGEAGEPIFTYDGSRSEFRPGQVSFDGSIVEIDLTSLANRQSGQLIFQLLNNDSDDGTRLSIQPLSNEVDIDGSPGPIFPLTSERVSVASMPTMFAGTPTTDIEVEVSRASFDPATGRFAADLTLHNRGPSVGRNVWVAFPDLPAGVTLSNAQGQLADQSPYLSLRSAISTGGLGVNESSKSLRFQIDNPQSIPFRLTPRVYVGDANRPPQLDPIGPLSVAPGGVLEVALNANDADGDSVTYSLRAAAGLPNMRLTADHRLAITPAPDQLGSYTFEVVASDGAAEVSR
;
A
#
# COMPACT_ATOMS: atom_id res chain seq x y z
N MET A 1 -31.95 42.34 2.47
CA MET A 1 -32.62 43.32 3.35
C MET A 1 -31.66 43.62 4.48
N ASP A 2 -31.08 44.82 4.49
CA ASP A 2 -30.06 45.26 5.45
C ASP A 2 -30.67 45.84 6.72
N VAL A 3 -30.04 45.54 7.85
CA VAL A 3 -29.96 46.42 9.03
C VAL A 3 -28.56 46.24 9.66
N PHE A 4 -27.74 47.29 9.58
CA PHE A 4 -26.56 47.56 10.44
C PHE A 4 -27.05 48.23 11.75
N VAL A 5 -26.33 48.23 12.88
CA VAL A 5 -25.17 49.10 13.20
C VAL A 5 -24.61 48.76 14.61
N HIS A 6 -23.30 48.48 14.68
CA HIS A 6 -22.20 48.97 15.59
C HIS A 6 -22.38 49.17 17.12
N HIS A 7 -21.37 49.23 18.02
CA HIS A 7 -19.89 49.16 18.00
C HIS A 7 -19.38 49.03 19.47
N GLY A 8 -18.10 48.64 19.63
CA GLY A 8 -17.17 49.24 20.61
C GLY A 8 -16.87 48.38 21.84
N SER A 9 -15.76 47.66 21.92
CA SER A 9 -14.37 48.11 22.18
C SER A 9 -14.05 48.41 23.67
N ASP A 10 -13.43 47.40 24.32
CA ASP A 10 -12.01 47.46 24.73
C ASP A 10 -11.63 48.01 26.15
N TRP A 11 -10.64 47.34 26.76
CA TRP A 11 -9.73 47.73 27.88
C TRP A 11 -9.96 47.38 29.38
N TRP A 12 -8.83 46.93 29.97
CA TRP A 12 -8.32 46.94 31.38
C TRP A 12 -8.34 45.68 32.27
N LEU A 13 -7.19 44.99 32.30
CA LEU A 13 -6.26 44.79 33.44
C LEU A 13 -6.77 45.00 34.90
N MET A 14 -6.63 43.97 35.76
CA MET A 14 -5.79 43.94 36.99
C MET A 14 -6.27 42.92 38.04
N MET A 15 -5.37 41.98 38.35
CA MET A 15 -4.85 41.62 39.68
C MET A 15 -5.72 41.79 40.96
N ALA A 16 -5.79 40.65 41.67
CA ALA A 16 -5.39 40.44 43.07
C ALA A 16 -6.40 40.62 44.23
N SER A 17 -6.43 39.55 45.05
CA SER A 17 -6.54 39.50 46.52
C SER A 17 -7.83 40.02 47.15
N GLY A 18 -8.49 39.40 48.13
CA GLY A 18 -8.16 38.36 49.10
C GLY A 18 -9.08 38.58 50.32
N TRP A 19 -8.89 37.79 51.39
CA TRP A 19 -9.50 37.88 52.74
C TRP A 19 -10.90 37.20 52.87
N PHE A 20 -11.24 36.42 53.91
CA PHE A 20 -10.87 36.36 55.33
C PHE A 20 -10.59 34.90 55.78
N ARG A 21 -9.57 34.54 56.58
CA ARG A 21 -9.19 34.89 57.97
C ARG A 21 -10.00 34.12 59.04
N GLY A 22 -9.30 33.33 59.88
CA GLY A 22 -9.86 32.68 61.08
C GLY A 22 -9.00 31.53 61.64
N VAL A 23 -7.72 31.76 61.93
CA VAL A 23 -7.14 31.78 63.30
C VAL A 23 -7.41 30.54 64.17
N ARG A 24 -6.36 29.76 64.42
CA ARG A 24 -5.77 29.57 65.77
C ARG A 24 -4.48 28.75 65.67
N GLY A 25 -3.38 29.37 66.08
CA GLY A 25 -2.10 28.70 66.21
C GLY A 25 -2.00 27.90 67.50
N GLN A 26 -1.23 26.81 67.43
CA GLN A 26 -0.33 26.40 68.51
C GLN A 26 0.91 25.76 67.87
N ALA A 27 2.05 26.42 68.02
CA ALA A 27 3.35 25.86 67.69
C ALA A 27 3.82 24.94 68.83
N LYS A 28 4.06 23.66 68.52
CA LYS A 28 4.96 22.81 69.30
C LYS A 28 5.84 22.02 68.35
N ARG A 29 7.14 22.30 68.45
CA ARG A 29 8.27 21.59 67.83
C ARG A 29 8.14 20.08 68.03
N ARG A 30 8.29 19.29 66.97
CA ARG A 30 8.76 17.90 67.04
C ARG A 30 9.38 17.45 65.72
N ALA A 31 10.60 16.95 65.85
CA ALA A 31 11.38 16.03 65.01
C ALA A 31 11.18 16.08 63.47
N LYS A 32 12.21 16.61 62.80
CA LYS A 32 12.46 16.46 61.37
C LYS A 32 12.89 15.01 61.08
N ASN A 33 11.93 14.11 60.84
CA ASN A 33 12.22 12.82 60.20
C ASN A 33 12.51 13.08 58.72
N ARG A 34 13.79 13.26 58.40
CA ARG A 34 14.28 13.12 57.03
C ARG A 34 14.11 11.66 56.64
N GLY A 35 13.00 11.34 55.97
CA GLY A 35 12.89 10.10 55.23
C GLY A 35 14.09 10.01 54.30
N GLN A 36 14.92 8.99 54.51
CA GLN A 36 15.93 8.60 53.54
C GLN A 36 15.17 8.26 52.25
N THR A 37 15.14 9.20 51.30
CA THR A 37 14.96 8.88 49.89
C THR A 37 16.10 7.94 49.53
N GLN A 38 15.85 6.63 49.65
CA GLN A 38 16.62 5.63 48.93
C GLN A 38 16.53 6.05 47.46
N ARG A 39 17.60 6.69 46.97
CA ARG A 39 17.85 6.77 45.55
C ARG A 39 17.88 5.32 45.09
N ARG A 40 16.80 4.86 44.45
CA ARG A 40 16.83 3.63 43.65
C ARG A 40 17.98 3.85 42.68
N ARG A 41 19.11 3.19 42.93
CA ARG A 41 20.15 3.06 41.93
C ARG A 41 19.45 2.39 40.76
N VAL A 42 19.41 3.05 39.62
CA VAL A 42 19.14 2.38 38.35
C VAL A 42 20.31 1.43 38.19
N LEU A 43 20.12 0.20 38.65
CA LEU A 43 20.97 -0.90 38.26
C LEU A 43 20.58 -1.12 36.79
N PHE A 44 21.55 -0.99 35.90
CA PHE A 44 21.44 -1.67 34.61
C PHE A 44 21.35 -3.15 34.96
N GLU A 45 20.13 -3.68 34.98
CA GLU A 45 19.92 -5.11 34.86
C GLU A 45 20.50 -5.47 33.49
N PRO A 46 21.49 -6.38 33.41
CA PRO A 46 21.80 -6.98 32.12
C PRO A 46 20.50 -7.58 31.62
N LEU A 47 20.11 -7.25 30.37
CA LEU A 47 18.96 -7.84 29.69
C LEU A 47 18.94 -9.33 30.03
N GLU A 48 17.91 -9.78 30.76
CA GLU A 48 17.70 -11.21 30.94
C GLU A 48 17.72 -11.82 29.54
N SER A 49 18.63 -12.77 29.34
CA SER A 49 18.75 -13.52 28.11
C SER A 49 17.38 -14.06 27.78
N ARG A 50 16.71 -13.47 26.78
CA ARG A 50 15.41 -13.93 26.27
C ARG A 50 15.53 -15.43 26.09
N VAL A 51 14.84 -16.16 26.96
CA VAL A 51 14.99 -17.61 27.07
C VAL A 51 14.45 -18.22 25.77
N LEU A 52 15.38 -18.57 24.90
CA LEU A 52 15.25 -19.49 23.77
C LEU A 52 14.59 -20.80 24.25
N MET A 53 13.25 -20.89 24.20
CA MET A 53 12.50 -22.13 24.46
C MET A 53 11.73 -22.63 23.22
N ALA A 54 11.81 -21.88 22.12
CA ALA A 54 11.75 -22.41 20.76
C ALA A 54 13.16 -22.30 20.16
N ALA A 55 14.15 -22.80 20.90
CA ALA A 55 15.53 -22.84 20.46
C ALA A 55 15.57 -23.86 19.32
N ASP A 56 15.49 -23.35 18.10
CA ASP A 56 15.65 -24.16 16.91
C ASP A 56 17.16 -24.38 16.70
N TRP A 57 17.55 -25.54 16.21
CA TRP A 57 18.94 -25.81 15.81
C TRP A 57 19.31 -25.11 14.51
N ARG A 58 18.36 -24.34 13.98
CA ARG A 58 18.49 -23.52 12.81
C ARG A 58 18.61 -22.04 13.17
N ASN A 59 19.52 -21.34 12.49
CA ASN A 59 19.62 -19.89 12.61
C ASN A 59 18.37 -19.24 11.99
N ALA A 60 17.61 -18.56 12.84
CA ALA A 60 16.38 -17.86 12.48
C ALA A 60 16.61 -16.66 11.55
N VAL A 61 17.76 -15.99 11.63
CA VAL A 61 18.06 -14.76 10.90
C VAL A 61 18.50 -15.08 9.47
N VAL A 62 19.50 -15.97 9.37
CA VAL A 62 20.01 -16.51 8.11
C VAL A 62 20.42 -17.95 8.37
N SER A 63 19.67 -18.89 7.81
CA SER A 63 19.90 -20.33 8.04
C SER A 63 21.31 -20.84 7.66
N LEU A 64 21.99 -20.17 6.73
CA LEU A 64 23.33 -20.53 6.27
C LEU A 64 24.46 -20.03 7.18
N ASP A 65 24.18 -19.09 8.09
CA ASP A 65 25.14 -18.58 9.07
C ASP A 65 25.03 -19.46 10.33
N VAL A 66 25.89 -20.47 10.42
CA VAL A 66 25.80 -21.54 11.43
C VAL A 66 26.39 -21.08 12.76
N ASN A 67 27.37 -20.18 12.74
CA ASN A 67 27.98 -19.63 13.96
C ASN A 67 27.34 -18.32 14.44
N ALA A 68 26.40 -17.76 13.68
CA ALA A 68 25.72 -16.49 13.93
C ALA A 68 26.67 -15.29 14.09
N ASP A 69 27.76 -15.26 13.30
CA ASP A 69 28.69 -14.14 13.28
C ASP A 69 28.30 -13.03 12.29
N GLY A 70 27.20 -13.22 11.54
CA GLY A 70 26.67 -12.27 10.56
C GLY A 70 27.28 -12.42 9.17
N LEU A 71 28.18 -13.39 8.97
CA LEU A 71 28.78 -13.75 7.69
C LEU A 71 28.40 -15.18 7.33
N VAL A 72 28.45 -15.50 6.03
CA VAL A 72 28.38 -16.90 5.56
C VAL A 72 29.72 -17.22 4.93
N SER A 73 30.46 -18.12 5.56
CA SER A 73 31.85 -18.41 5.21
C SER A 73 32.17 -19.89 5.38
N PRO A 74 33.39 -20.35 5.00
CA PRO A 74 33.72 -21.76 5.11
C PRO A 74 33.63 -22.36 6.53
N ILE A 75 33.71 -21.55 7.60
CA ILE A 75 33.53 -22.07 8.96
C ILE A 75 32.11 -22.61 9.18
N ASP A 76 31.11 -22.00 8.54
CA ASP A 76 29.70 -22.41 8.65
C ASP A 76 29.46 -23.79 8.05
N ALA A 77 30.25 -24.18 7.05
CA ALA A 77 30.23 -25.55 6.52
C ALA A 77 31.01 -26.52 7.42
N LEU A 78 32.08 -26.06 8.06
CA LEU A 78 32.94 -26.91 8.89
C LEU A 78 32.27 -27.30 10.22
N LEU A 79 31.41 -26.44 10.78
CA LEU A 79 30.75 -26.70 12.06
C LEU A 79 29.83 -27.93 12.01
N PRO A 80 28.89 -28.05 11.04
CA PRO A 80 28.08 -29.27 10.90
C PRO A 80 28.90 -30.49 10.51
N ILE A 81 29.95 -30.35 9.68
CA ILE A 81 30.86 -31.47 9.36
C ILE A 81 31.55 -32.01 10.62
N ASN A 82 32.08 -31.12 11.45
CA ASN A 82 32.76 -31.51 12.68
C ASN A 82 31.77 -32.14 13.68
N TYR A 83 30.56 -31.59 13.78
CA TYR A 83 29.50 -32.18 14.58
C TYR A 83 29.23 -33.63 14.13
N LEU A 84 28.93 -33.84 12.85
CA LEU A 84 28.63 -35.16 12.28
C LEU A 84 29.78 -36.16 12.45
N ASN A 85 31.03 -35.72 12.33
CA ASN A 85 32.19 -36.59 12.56
C ASN A 85 32.36 -37.00 14.03
N LEU A 86 31.86 -36.20 14.97
CA LEU A 86 31.97 -36.46 16.41
C LEU A 86 30.78 -37.27 16.95
N THR A 87 29.57 -36.96 16.52
CA THR A 87 28.32 -37.54 17.07
C THR A 87 27.63 -38.49 16.11
N GLY A 88 27.92 -38.42 14.82
CA GLY A 88 27.15 -39.09 13.76
C GLY A 88 25.88 -38.32 13.38
N SER A 89 25.20 -38.80 12.34
CA SER A 89 23.87 -38.27 11.97
C SER A 89 22.82 -38.75 12.95
N GLY A 90 21.87 -37.86 13.29
CA GLY A 90 20.82 -38.21 14.23
C GLY A 90 19.90 -37.04 14.59
N PRO A 91 18.78 -37.34 15.26
CA PRO A 91 17.82 -36.32 15.67
C PRO A 91 18.42 -35.40 16.74
N LEU A 92 18.04 -34.13 16.68
CA LEU A 92 18.46 -33.09 17.61
C LEU A 92 17.45 -32.92 18.75
N ASP A 93 17.33 -33.96 19.57
CA ASP A 93 16.25 -34.12 20.57
C ASP A 93 16.30 -33.15 21.78
N ARG A 94 17.41 -32.42 21.95
CA ARG A 94 17.53 -31.40 23.00
C ARG A 94 17.44 -30.01 22.39
N PRO A 95 16.91 -29.00 23.10
CA PRO A 95 17.07 -27.62 22.67
C PRO A 95 18.57 -27.21 22.65
N PRO A 96 19.00 -26.38 21.69
CA PRO A 96 20.31 -25.76 21.68
C PRO A 96 20.45 -24.77 22.84
N THR A 97 21.69 -24.63 23.30
CA THR A 97 22.13 -23.66 24.29
C THR A 97 22.71 -22.44 23.60
N ALA A 98 22.91 -21.33 24.32
CA ALA A 98 23.45 -20.09 23.75
C ALA A 98 24.87 -20.22 23.16
N THR A 99 25.58 -21.31 23.44
CA THR A 99 26.91 -21.60 22.91
C THR A 99 26.91 -22.64 21.79
N ASP A 100 25.77 -23.27 21.53
CA ASP A 100 25.66 -24.23 20.43
C ASP A 100 25.61 -23.48 19.09
N SER A 101 26.26 -24.04 18.07
CA SER A 101 26.10 -23.59 16.69
C SER A 101 24.80 -24.14 16.10
N PHE A 102 24.29 -23.48 15.06
CA PHE A 102 23.06 -23.85 14.37
C PHE A 102 23.31 -24.95 13.33
N ILE A 103 23.48 -26.18 13.82
CA ILE A 103 23.90 -27.32 13.00
C ILE A 103 22.83 -27.75 11.98
N ASP A 104 21.56 -27.48 12.24
CA ASP A 104 20.43 -27.86 11.39
C ASP A 104 20.10 -26.73 10.43
N VAL A 105 20.69 -26.77 9.25
CA VAL A 105 20.60 -25.67 8.26
C VAL A 105 19.26 -25.73 7.53
N ASN A 106 18.76 -26.93 7.25
CA ASN A 106 17.48 -27.12 6.55
C ASN A 106 16.26 -27.05 7.50
N GLY A 107 16.47 -27.18 8.81
CA GLY A 107 15.43 -27.10 9.84
C GLY A 107 14.56 -28.36 9.92
N ASP A 108 15.07 -29.53 9.54
CA ASP A 108 14.32 -30.79 9.60
C ASP A 108 14.39 -31.50 10.97
N GLY A 109 15.12 -30.91 11.93
CA GLY A 109 15.32 -31.43 13.27
C GLY A 109 16.39 -32.53 13.36
N VAL A 110 17.12 -32.79 12.27
CA VAL A 110 18.09 -33.89 12.17
C VAL A 110 19.42 -33.36 11.66
N ALA A 111 20.49 -33.54 12.45
CA ALA A 111 21.83 -33.29 11.94
C ALA A 111 22.19 -34.37 10.90
N SER A 112 22.36 -33.97 9.64
CA SER A 112 22.69 -34.89 8.55
C SER A 112 23.63 -34.26 7.51
N PRO A 113 24.20 -35.04 6.58
CA PRO A 113 25.13 -34.50 5.59
C PRO A 113 24.53 -33.43 4.65
N ILE A 114 23.21 -33.24 4.64
CA ILE A 114 22.56 -32.18 3.87
C ILE A 114 22.88 -30.80 4.43
N ASP A 115 23.05 -30.65 5.74
CA ASP A 115 23.26 -29.35 6.41
C ASP A 115 24.53 -28.66 5.94
N PRO A 116 25.72 -29.28 6.02
CA PRO A 116 26.93 -28.66 5.48
C PRO A 116 26.90 -28.55 3.96
N LEU A 117 26.19 -29.43 3.25
CA LEU A 117 26.09 -29.39 1.80
C LEU A 117 25.34 -28.14 1.32
N LEU A 118 24.31 -27.70 2.04
CA LEU A 118 23.58 -26.46 1.74
C LEU A 118 24.50 -25.24 1.84
N VAL A 119 25.30 -25.15 2.91
CA VAL A 119 26.28 -24.06 3.09
C VAL A 119 27.34 -24.10 1.98
N ILE A 120 27.91 -25.27 1.68
CA ILE A 120 28.91 -25.42 0.61
C ILE A 120 28.35 -25.01 -0.75
N ASN A 121 27.13 -25.45 -1.08
CA ASN A 121 26.49 -25.08 -2.34
C ASN A 121 26.22 -23.58 -2.43
N ALA A 122 25.78 -22.96 -1.33
CA ALA A 122 25.59 -21.51 -1.28
C ALA A 122 26.91 -20.75 -1.49
N LEU A 123 27.99 -21.14 -0.81
CA LEU A 123 29.32 -20.53 -0.99
C LEU A 123 29.84 -20.70 -2.43
N ASN A 124 29.68 -21.89 -3.02
CA ASN A 124 30.06 -22.14 -4.41
C ASN A 124 29.21 -21.34 -5.42
N ALA A 125 27.97 -21.02 -5.06
CA ALA A 125 27.11 -20.12 -5.83
C ALA A 125 27.42 -18.63 -5.60
N GLY A 126 28.44 -18.31 -4.79
CA GLY A 126 28.85 -16.95 -4.47
C GLY A 126 27.89 -16.23 -3.51
N PHE A 127 27.16 -16.98 -2.68
CA PHE A 127 26.38 -16.39 -1.58
C PHE A 127 27.32 -15.77 -0.56
N GLN A 128 27.03 -14.53 -0.17
CA GLN A 128 27.76 -13.78 0.84
C GLN A 128 26.81 -12.77 1.50
N LEU A 129 27.15 -12.34 2.71
CA LEU A 129 26.50 -11.22 3.40
C LEU A 129 27.47 -10.04 3.52
N PRO A 130 26.98 -8.78 3.39
CA PRO A 130 25.62 -8.40 2.99
C PRO A 130 25.26 -8.87 1.56
N LEU A 131 23.96 -9.01 1.28
CA LEU A 131 23.51 -9.33 -0.08
C LEU A 131 23.68 -8.09 -0.94
N GLU A 132 24.51 -8.21 -1.96
CA GLU A 132 24.70 -7.17 -2.96
C GLU A 132 23.84 -7.47 -4.20
N LEU A 133 22.96 -6.54 -4.52
CA LEU A 133 22.19 -6.48 -5.76
C LEU A 133 22.67 -5.26 -6.53
N SER A 134 23.05 -5.46 -7.78
CA SER A 134 23.40 -4.38 -8.70
C SER A 134 22.73 -4.62 -10.02
N GLU A 135 22.54 -3.57 -10.78
CA GLU A 135 21.94 -3.66 -12.10
C GLU A 135 22.74 -4.50 -13.10
N GLY A 136 22.07 -4.81 -14.19
CA GLY A 136 22.72 -5.24 -15.42
C GLY A 136 21.67 -5.65 -16.44
N ASN A 137 22.03 -6.54 -17.37
CA ASN A 137 21.27 -6.77 -18.60
C ASN A 137 19.92 -7.51 -18.43
N GLN A 138 19.37 -7.63 -17.22
CA GLN A 138 18.08 -8.26 -16.96
C GLN A 138 17.17 -7.27 -16.24
N PHE A 139 15.90 -7.21 -16.65
CA PHE A 139 14.88 -6.36 -16.06
C PHE A 139 14.74 -6.53 -14.55
N ALA A 140 14.97 -7.75 -14.04
CA ALA A 140 14.96 -8.01 -12.62
C ALA A 140 16.15 -8.88 -12.23
N ARG A 141 16.78 -8.53 -11.10
CA ARG A 141 17.74 -9.41 -10.41
C ARG A 141 17.26 -9.68 -9.01
N GLU A 142 17.46 -10.91 -8.55
CA GLU A 142 17.03 -11.31 -7.22
C GLU A 142 18.12 -12.03 -6.42
N LYS A 143 18.02 -11.88 -5.10
CA LYS A 143 18.73 -12.66 -4.09
C LYS A 143 17.70 -13.07 -3.03
N SER A 144 17.92 -14.22 -2.41
CA SER A 144 17.00 -14.71 -1.39
C SER A 144 17.74 -15.23 -0.18
N ILE A 145 17.10 -15.13 0.98
CA ILE A 145 17.54 -15.74 2.23
C ILE A 145 16.39 -16.54 2.82
N GLU A 146 16.73 -17.67 3.41
CA GLU A 146 15.75 -18.46 4.14
C GLU A 146 15.79 -18.10 5.62
N ILE A 147 14.62 -17.76 6.15
CA ILE A 147 14.42 -17.23 7.51
C ILE A 147 13.47 -18.13 8.30
N GLY A 148 13.63 -18.15 9.62
CA GLY A 148 12.68 -18.80 10.52
C GLY A 148 11.40 -17.97 10.70
N LEU A 149 10.24 -18.62 10.75
CA LEU A 149 8.94 -17.98 10.93
C LEU A 149 8.22 -18.44 12.21
N GLY A 150 8.32 -19.73 12.56
CA GLY A 150 7.46 -20.34 13.57
C GLY A 150 7.70 -19.82 14.98
N GLN A 151 6.66 -19.75 15.80
CA GLN A 151 6.78 -19.40 17.21
C GLN A 151 5.74 -20.13 18.05
N VAL A 152 6.11 -20.48 19.28
CA VAL A 152 5.21 -21.19 20.21
C VAL A 152 4.14 -20.25 20.77
N ALA A 153 4.50 -19.00 21.03
CA ALA A 153 3.61 -17.95 21.52
C ALA A 153 4.21 -16.56 21.27
N GLY A 154 3.38 -15.53 21.45
CA GLY A 154 3.81 -14.14 21.38
C GLY A 154 3.95 -13.59 19.96
N THR A 155 4.83 -12.61 19.79
CA THR A 155 5.09 -11.92 18.52
C THR A 155 6.47 -12.27 17.96
N ARG A 156 6.64 -12.10 16.64
CA ARG A 156 7.93 -12.29 15.98
C ARG A 156 8.21 -11.19 14.98
N ARG A 157 9.44 -10.67 14.99
CA ARG A 157 9.84 -9.55 14.14
C ARG A 157 11.16 -9.82 13.46
N TYR A 158 11.16 -9.67 12.14
CA TYR A 158 12.35 -9.76 11.32
C TYR A 158 12.84 -8.37 10.94
N ARG A 159 14.14 -8.13 11.03
CA ARG A 159 14.76 -6.85 10.73
C ARG A 159 15.94 -7.03 9.77
N PHE A 160 15.99 -6.18 8.76
CA PHE A 160 17.15 -6.06 7.87
C PHE A 160 17.38 -4.58 7.54
N GLN A 161 18.62 -4.25 7.27
CA GLN A 161 19.03 -2.93 6.78
C GLN A 161 19.11 -2.95 5.26
N VAL A 162 18.61 -1.89 4.65
CA VAL A 162 18.75 -1.57 3.23
C VAL A 162 19.64 -0.34 3.11
N THR A 163 20.76 -0.49 2.42
CA THR A 163 21.56 0.63 1.93
C THR A 163 21.42 0.67 0.42
N ALA A 164 20.78 1.71 -0.09
CA ALA A 164 20.51 1.85 -1.51
C ALA A 164 21.22 3.09 -2.06
N GLU A 165 21.97 2.89 -3.14
CA GLU A 165 22.52 3.93 -3.99
C GLU A 165 21.77 3.82 -5.33
N PHE A 166 20.62 4.48 -5.43
CA PHE A 166 19.87 4.58 -6.68
C PHE A 166 20.57 5.55 -7.63
N ASP A 167 20.57 5.25 -8.93
CA ASP A 167 20.91 6.27 -9.92
C ASP A 167 19.87 7.39 -9.85
N SER A 168 20.33 8.63 -9.97
CA SER A 168 19.51 9.85 -9.91
C SER A 168 19.70 10.71 -11.15
N THR A 169 20.40 10.20 -12.17
CA THR A 169 20.63 10.92 -13.42
C THR A 169 19.37 11.07 -14.25
N ASP A 170 18.35 10.25 -13.97
CA ASP A 170 17.03 10.33 -14.55
C ASP A 170 16.01 10.99 -13.62
N THR A 171 15.39 12.07 -14.09
CA THR A 171 14.43 12.89 -13.29
C THR A 171 13.00 12.80 -13.80
N GLN A 172 12.70 11.87 -14.70
CA GLN A 172 11.43 11.83 -15.45
C GLN A 172 10.77 10.45 -15.70
N PRO A 173 11.28 9.27 -15.28
CA PRO A 173 10.53 8.04 -15.51
C PRO A 173 9.30 7.99 -14.59
N ALA A 174 8.21 7.37 -15.07
CA ALA A 174 7.02 7.16 -14.24
C ALA A 174 7.25 6.11 -13.14
N LEU A 175 8.31 5.32 -13.28
CA LEU A 175 8.80 4.35 -12.31
C LEU A 175 10.33 4.34 -12.38
N GLU A 176 10.98 4.73 -11.29
CA GLU A 176 12.43 4.58 -11.08
C GLU A 176 12.77 3.12 -10.76
N ASP A 177 14.06 2.80 -10.67
CA ASP A 177 14.48 1.49 -10.18
C ASP A 177 13.91 1.21 -8.80
N LEU A 178 13.55 -0.05 -8.57
CA LEU A 178 12.76 -0.42 -7.41
C LEU A 178 13.34 -1.64 -6.72
N LEU A 179 13.55 -1.53 -5.41
CA LEU A 179 13.65 -2.69 -4.55
C LEU A 179 12.25 -3.20 -4.24
N ALA A 180 11.94 -4.43 -4.65
CA ALA A 180 10.76 -5.18 -4.24
C ALA A 180 11.16 -6.35 -3.33
N VAL A 181 10.51 -6.48 -2.18
CA VAL A 181 10.77 -7.54 -1.20
C VAL A 181 9.54 -8.42 -1.09
N TYR A 182 9.73 -9.73 -1.19
CA TYR A 182 8.68 -10.74 -1.09
C TYR A 182 9.01 -11.72 0.03
N LEU A 183 7.98 -12.16 0.75
CA LEU A 183 8.09 -13.30 1.66
C LEU A 183 7.24 -14.43 1.09
N VAL A 184 7.89 -15.52 0.68
CA VAL A 184 7.25 -16.67 0.02
C VAL A 184 7.50 -17.97 0.77
N ASP A 185 6.73 -19.00 0.44
CA ASP A 185 6.94 -20.35 0.98
C ASP A 185 8.28 -20.92 0.48
N GLY A 186 9.02 -21.58 1.37
CA GLY A 186 10.34 -22.13 1.04
C GLY A 186 10.29 -23.30 0.04
N ASN A 187 9.16 -24.00 -0.06
CA ASN A 187 8.95 -25.12 -1.00
C ASN A 187 8.23 -24.70 -2.27
N ASP A 188 7.48 -23.59 -2.23
CA ASP A 188 6.72 -23.06 -3.37
C ASP A 188 6.83 -21.54 -3.44
N ARG A 189 7.78 -21.05 -4.25
CA ARG A 189 8.04 -19.62 -4.43
C ARG A 189 6.87 -18.86 -5.08
N SER A 190 5.87 -19.55 -5.65
CA SER A 190 4.66 -18.91 -6.16
C SER A 190 3.67 -18.54 -5.05
N GLN A 191 3.82 -19.13 -3.86
CA GLN A 191 2.97 -18.87 -2.70
C GLN A 191 3.57 -17.77 -1.82
N THR A 192 3.09 -16.55 -2.02
CA THR A 192 3.37 -15.42 -1.14
C THR A 192 2.72 -15.62 0.24
N LEU A 193 3.51 -15.51 1.31
CA LEU A 193 3.06 -15.69 2.70
C LEU A 193 2.44 -14.43 3.29
N LEU A 194 2.99 -13.27 2.96
CA LEU A 194 2.48 -11.95 3.31
C LEU A 194 2.58 -11.06 2.08
N SER A 195 1.66 -10.13 1.89
CA SER A 195 1.73 -9.17 0.80
C SER A 195 1.07 -7.84 1.16
N VAL A 196 1.42 -6.78 0.43
CA VAL A 196 0.76 -5.48 0.57
C VAL A 196 -0.73 -5.60 0.23
N GLY A 197 -1.17 -6.41 -0.74
CA GLY A 197 -2.61 -6.68 -0.89
C GLY A 197 -2.95 -8.04 -1.45
N GLU A 198 -2.69 -8.27 -2.73
CA GLU A 198 -3.03 -9.55 -3.34
C GLU A 198 -1.84 -10.53 -3.26
N ALA A 199 -2.12 -11.82 -3.36
CA ALA A 199 -1.05 -12.82 -3.46
C ALA A 199 -0.20 -12.56 -4.71
N GLY A 200 1.11 -12.78 -4.63
CA GLY A 200 2.08 -12.47 -5.69
C GLY A 200 2.63 -11.05 -5.63
N GLU A 201 2.15 -10.18 -4.75
CA GLU A 201 2.66 -8.83 -4.59
C GLU A 201 3.73 -8.74 -3.49
N PRO A 202 4.67 -7.79 -3.60
CA PRO A 202 5.69 -7.58 -2.58
C PRO A 202 5.05 -7.18 -1.23
N ILE A 203 5.78 -7.44 -0.15
CA ILE A 203 5.48 -6.96 1.21
C ILE A 203 6.00 -5.54 1.46
N PHE A 204 7.02 -5.14 0.70
CA PHE A 204 7.69 -3.87 0.81
C PHE A 204 8.28 -3.51 -0.55
N THR A 205 8.12 -2.26 -0.97
CA THR A 205 8.85 -1.68 -2.10
C THR A 205 9.53 -0.38 -1.69
N TYR A 206 10.64 -0.04 -2.35
CA TYR A 206 11.36 1.22 -2.15
C TYR A 206 12.08 1.66 -3.43
N ASP A 207 11.81 2.89 -3.88
CA ASP A 207 12.41 3.51 -5.09
C ASP A 207 13.46 4.58 -4.75
N GLY A 208 13.88 4.69 -3.49
CA GLY A 208 14.78 5.76 -3.03
C GLY A 208 14.03 6.97 -2.46
N SER A 209 12.86 7.29 -2.99
CA SER A 209 12.05 8.44 -2.59
C SER A 209 10.79 8.04 -1.78
N ARG A 210 10.15 6.95 -2.18
CA ARG A 210 8.88 6.44 -1.70
C ARG A 210 9.04 4.98 -1.33
N SER A 211 8.30 4.58 -0.30
CA SER A 211 8.18 3.19 0.10
C SER A 211 6.72 2.80 0.22
N GLU A 212 6.40 1.59 -0.21
CA GLU A 212 5.04 1.07 -0.11
C GLU A 212 5.03 -0.19 0.73
N PHE A 213 4.19 -0.20 1.76
CA PHE A 213 4.03 -1.34 2.64
C PHE A 213 2.72 -1.24 3.42
N ARG A 214 2.30 -2.33 4.07
CA ARG A 214 1.11 -2.33 4.93
C ARG A 214 1.47 -1.87 6.36
N PRO A 215 0.94 -0.73 6.84
CA PRO A 215 1.22 -0.26 8.20
C PRO A 215 0.74 -1.26 9.26
N GLY A 216 1.57 -1.43 10.29
CA GLY A 216 1.33 -2.41 11.36
C GLY A 216 1.81 -3.83 11.02
N GLN A 217 2.03 -4.14 9.74
CA GLN A 217 2.69 -5.38 9.31
C GLN A 217 4.16 -5.15 8.95
N VAL A 218 4.47 -3.99 8.36
CA VAL A 218 5.83 -3.58 8.03
C VAL A 218 6.02 -2.14 8.51
N SER A 219 7.25 -1.81 8.88
CA SER A 219 7.69 -0.44 9.11
C SER A 219 9.06 -0.20 8.50
N PHE A 220 9.32 1.05 8.11
CA PHE A 220 10.58 1.47 7.52
C PHE A 220 10.95 2.86 8.04
N ASP A 221 12.19 3.02 8.50
CA ASP A 221 12.70 4.28 9.05
C ASP A 221 13.64 5.04 8.10
N GLY A 222 13.73 4.59 6.84
CA GLY A 222 14.67 5.11 5.83
C GLY A 222 15.91 4.22 5.66
N SER A 223 16.17 3.28 6.57
CA SER A 223 17.31 2.37 6.48
C SER A 223 16.96 0.95 6.91
N ILE A 224 16.19 0.79 7.99
CA ILE A 224 15.83 -0.49 8.55
C ILE A 224 14.37 -0.80 8.21
N VAL A 225 14.16 -1.97 7.63
CA VAL A 225 12.84 -2.57 7.45
C VAL A 225 12.58 -3.55 8.59
N GLU A 226 11.45 -3.40 9.26
CA GLU A 226 10.95 -4.35 10.25
C GLU A 226 9.65 -4.98 9.73
N ILE A 227 9.59 -6.32 9.74
CA ILE A 227 8.44 -7.11 9.32
C ILE A 227 7.87 -7.86 10.53
N ASP A 228 6.58 -7.68 10.80
CA ASP A 228 5.82 -8.49 11.76
C ASP A 228 5.44 -9.83 11.12
N LEU A 229 6.05 -10.90 11.64
CA LEU A 229 5.85 -12.28 11.20
C LEU A 229 4.82 -13.03 12.06
N THR A 230 4.19 -12.37 13.03
CA THR A 230 3.36 -13.02 14.06
C THR A 230 2.20 -13.85 13.49
N SER A 231 1.65 -13.43 12.36
CA SER A 231 0.58 -14.17 11.67
C SER A 231 1.02 -15.51 11.06
N LEU A 232 2.33 -15.76 10.95
CA LEU A 232 2.93 -16.94 10.34
C LEU A 232 3.38 -18.00 11.36
N ALA A 233 2.89 -17.93 12.61
CA ALA A 233 3.29 -18.83 13.70
C ALA A 233 3.18 -20.34 13.38
N ASN A 234 2.32 -20.73 12.42
CA ASN A 234 2.12 -22.11 11.98
C ASN A 234 3.08 -22.57 10.85
N ARG A 235 4.00 -21.71 10.40
CA ARG A 235 5.01 -22.03 9.38
C ARG A 235 6.37 -22.11 10.06
N GLN A 236 7.22 -23.05 9.66
CA GLN A 236 8.56 -23.17 10.25
C GLN A 236 9.54 -22.19 9.61
N SER A 237 9.53 -22.09 8.27
CA SER A 237 10.42 -21.23 7.51
C SER A 237 9.73 -20.59 6.30
N GLY A 238 10.40 -19.58 5.73
CA GLY A 238 10.03 -18.93 4.49
C GLY A 238 11.26 -18.34 3.80
N GLN A 239 11.11 -18.00 2.52
CA GLN A 239 12.15 -17.32 1.76
C GLN A 239 11.81 -15.83 1.64
N LEU A 240 12.74 -15.00 2.10
CA LEU A 240 12.71 -13.56 1.87
C LEU A 240 13.49 -13.29 0.58
N ILE A 241 12.79 -12.85 -0.46
CA ILE A 241 13.35 -12.53 -1.77
C ILE A 241 13.48 -11.02 -1.87
N PHE A 242 14.67 -10.57 -2.23
CA PHE A 242 14.96 -9.19 -2.57
C PHE A 242 15.16 -9.11 -4.08
N GLN A 243 14.35 -8.31 -4.74
CA GLN A 243 14.34 -8.17 -6.19
C GLN A 243 14.60 -6.70 -6.54
N LEU A 244 15.66 -6.43 -7.29
CA LEU A 244 15.90 -5.14 -7.91
C LEU A 244 15.27 -5.16 -9.31
N LEU A 245 14.33 -4.26 -9.55
CA LEU A 245 13.73 -4.01 -10.86
C LEU A 245 14.45 -2.83 -11.51
N ASN A 246 15.08 -3.09 -12.65
CA ASN A 246 15.69 -2.07 -13.52
C ASN A 246 14.58 -1.54 -14.43
N ASN A 247 14.04 -0.38 -14.06
CA ASN A 247 12.88 0.23 -14.73
C ASN A 247 13.27 1.34 -15.70
N ASP A 248 14.57 1.50 -15.95
CA ASP A 248 15.09 2.41 -16.96
C ASP A 248 16.09 1.70 -17.89
N SER A 249 17.13 2.43 -18.30
CA SER A 249 18.11 1.96 -19.28
C SER A 249 19.54 2.29 -18.86
N ASP A 250 19.73 2.82 -17.65
CA ASP A 250 21.05 3.07 -17.10
C ASP A 250 21.51 1.91 -16.21
N ASP A 251 22.78 1.98 -15.82
CA ASP A 251 23.44 0.99 -14.98
C ASP A 251 24.14 1.78 -13.87
N GLY A 252 23.47 1.95 -12.75
CA GLY A 252 23.95 2.76 -11.62
C GLY A 252 23.48 2.25 -10.27
N THR A 253 22.31 1.62 -10.20
CA THR A 253 21.67 1.25 -8.94
C THR A 253 22.40 0.09 -8.25
N ARG A 254 22.73 0.31 -6.98
CA ARG A 254 23.34 -0.68 -6.08
C ARG A 254 22.59 -0.75 -4.76
N LEU A 255 22.26 -1.97 -4.36
CA LEU A 255 21.60 -2.25 -3.09
C LEU A 255 22.45 -3.21 -2.28
N SER A 256 22.69 -2.85 -1.03
CA SER A 256 23.30 -3.71 -0.02
C SER A 256 22.28 -4.01 1.06
N ILE A 257 22.04 -5.30 1.31
CA ILE A 257 21.01 -5.77 2.22
C ILE A 257 21.66 -6.58 3.34
N GLN A 258 21.55 -6.09 4.56
CA GLN A 258 22.15 -6.72 5.74
C GLN A 258 21.04 -7.23 6.67
N PRO A 259 20.85 -8.55 6.80
CA PRO A 259 20.03 -9.13 7.87
C PRO A 259 20.54 -8.68 9.24
N LEU A 260 19.61 -8.31 10.12
CA LEU A 260 19.93 -7.80 11.46
C LEU A 260 19.46 -8.76 12.56
N SER A 261 18.16 -9.04 12.63
CA SER A 261 17.61 -9.89 13.68
C SER A 261 16.29 -10.55 13.30
N ASN A 262 15.96 -11.62 14.02
CA ASN A 262 14.69 -12.32 13.93
C ASN A 262 14.27 -12.71 15.34
N GLU A 263 13.53 -11.83 15.99
CA GLU A 263 13.31 -11.87 17.44
C GLU A 263 11.90 -12.37 17.76
N VAL A 264 11.80 -13.25 18.75
CA VAL A 264 10.53 -13.69 19.35
C VAL A 264 10.36 -12.99 20.69
N ASP A 265 9.21 -12.35 20.88
CA ASP A 265 8.75 -11.80 22.15
C ASP A 265 7.53 -12.59 22.62
N ILE A 266 7.75 -13.51 23.56
CA ILE A 266 6.76 -14.48 24.04
C ILE A 266 5.57 -13.83 24.75
N ASP A 267 5.79 -12.68 25.39
CA ASP A 267 4.77 -11.91 26.11
C ASP A 267 4.13 -10.85 25.20
N GLY A 268 4.65 -10.71 23.97
CA GLY A 268 4.15 -9.80 22.97
C GLY A 268 2.72 -10.15 22.55
N SER A 269 1.94 -9.12 22.21
CA SER A 269 0.63 -9.29 21.57
C SER A 269 0.65 -8.69 20.16
N PRO A 270 -0.04 -9.31 19.18
CA PRO A 270 -0.08 -8.79 17.82
C PRO A 270 -0.57 -7.34 17.79
N GLY A 271 0.13 -6.48 17.05
CA GLY A 271 -0.30 -5.12 16.83
C GLY A 271 -1.53 -5.04 15.91
N PRO A 272 -2.22 -3.89 15.85
CA PRO A 272 -3.27 -3.68 14.86
C PRO A 272 -2.67 -3.66 13.45
N ILE A 273 -3.26 -4.43 12.54
CA ILE A 273 -2.96 -4.37 11.11
C ILE A 273 -4.00 -3.47 10.46
N PHE A 274 -3.54 -2.41 9.79
CA PHE A 274 -4.45 -1.51 9.09
C PHE A 274 -4.83 -2.10 7.73
N PRO A 275 -6.13 -2.13 7.37
CA PRO A 275 -6.53 -2.55 6.04
C PRO A 275 -6.02 -1.53 5.02
N LEU A 276 -5.38 -2.01 3.96
CA LEU A 276 -5.11 -1.17 2.80
C LEU A 276 -6.42 -1.01 2.03
N THR A 277 -6.97 0.20 2.06
CA THR A 277 -8.12 0.55 1.23
C THR A 277 -7.59 0.90 -0.15
N SER A 278 -7.39 -0.12 -1.00
CA SER A 278 -7.06 0.08 -2.40
C SER A 278 -8.33 -0.18 -3.20
N GLU A 279 -9.06 0.88 -3.57
CA GLU A 279 -10.14 0.76 -4.55
C GLU A 279 -9.52 0.53 -5.92
N ARG A 280 -9.08 -0.69 -6.20
CA ARG A 280 -8.72 -1.12 -7.54
C ARG A 280 -9.98 -1.27 -8.36
N VAL A 281 -9.96 -0.69 -9.56
CA VAL A 281 -11.02 -0.91 -10.54
C VAL A 281 -10.50 -1.85 -11.63
N SER A 282 -11.39 -2.66 -12.19
CA SER A 282 -11.07 -3.44 -13.38
C SER A 282 -11.02 -2.56 -14.62
N VAL A 283 -10.18 -2.94 -15.57
CA VAL A 283 -10.20 -2.41 -16.93
C VAL A 283 -11.62 -2.60 -17.49
N ALA A 284 -12.16 -1.56 -18.14
CA ALA A 284 -13.51 -1.64 -18.68
C ALA A 284 -13.62 -2.78 -19.71
N SER A 285 -14.75 -3.51 -19.67
CA SER A 285 -14.94 -4.70 -20.51
C SER A 285 -15.08 -4.41 -22.00
N MET A 286 -15.29 -3.14 -22.39
CA MET A 286 -15.39 -2.71 -23.77
C MET A 286 -14.41 -1.56 -24.04
N PRO A 287 -13.66 -1.59 -25.15
CA PRO A 287 -12.83 -0.46 -25.53
C PRO A 287 -13.68 0.77 -25.80
N THR A 288 -13.37 1.89 -25.16
CA THR A 288 -13.82 3.20 -25.62
C THR A 288 -13.06 3.54 -26.91
N MET A 289 -13.74 4.04 -27.95
CA MET A 289 -13.04 4.55 -29.13
C MET A 289 -12.03 5.62 -28.69
N PHE A 290 -10.78 5.45 -29.09
CA PHE A 290 -9.74 6.43 -28.79
C PHE A 290 -10.00 7.71 -29.59
N ALA A 291 -10.13 8.84 -28.87
CA ALA A 291 -10.32 10.16 -29.45
C ALA A 291 -9.65 11.23 -28.57
N GLY A 292 -8.56 10.87 -27.88
CA GLY A 292 -7.90 11.76 -26.93
C GLY A 292 -6.80 12.61 -27.56
N THR A 293 -6.59 13.79 -26.98
CA THR A 293 -5.42 14.65 -27.25
C THR A 293 -4.38 14.49 -26.15
N PRO A 294 -3.08 14.46 -26.47
CA PRO A 294 -2.02 14.30 -25.48
C PRO A 294 -2.03 15.47 -24.48
N THR A 295 -1.73 15.18 -23.22
CA THR A 295 -1.62 16.19 -22.16
C THR A 295 -0.46 15.88 -21.21
N THR A 296 0.08 16.94 -20.60
CA THR A 296 1.05 16.89 -19.49
C THR A 296 0.43 17.35 -18.17
N ASP A 297 -0.83 17.77 -18.19
CA ASP A 297 -1.55 18.28 -17.01
C ASP A 297 -1.95 17.16 -16.04
N ILE A 298 -1.89 15.90 -16.49
CA ILE A 298 -2.21 14.74 -15.67
C ILE A 298 -0.92 13.96 -15.43
N GLU A 299 -0.53 13.87 -14.17
CA GLU A 299 0.60 13.09 -13.72
C GLU A 299 0.18 11.61 -13.56
N VAL A 300 1.06 10.71 -13.97
CA VAL A 300 0.88 9.26 -13.79
C VAL A 300 1.71 8.83 -12.58
N GLU A 301 1.05 8.28 -11.58
CA GLU A 301 1.69 7.56 -10.49
C GLU A 301 1.60 6.06 -10.74
N VAL A 302 2.75 5.40 -10.73
CA VAL A 302 2.85 3.94 -10.71
C VAL A 302 3.14 3.49 -9.28
N SER A 303 2.40 2.49 -8.82
CA SER A 303 2.55 1.91 -7.49
C SER A 303 2.43 0.39 -7.54
N ARG A 304 2.86 -0.28 -6.46
CA ARG A 304 2.66 -1.72 -6.25
C ARG A 304 3.23 -2.58 -7.39
N ALA A 305 4.36 -2.14 -7.91
CA ALA A 305 5.06 -2.83 -8.96
C ALA A 305 5.57 -4.19 -8.48
N SER A 306 5.42 -5.18 -9.34
CA SER A 306 5.76 -6.58 -9.09
C SER A 306 6.23 -7.22 -10.39
N PHE A 307 7.18 -8.15 -10.30
CA PHE A 307 7.67 -8.91 -11.43
C PHE A 307 7.85 -10.37 -11.06
N ASP A 308 7.18 -11.25 -11.80
CA ASP A 308 7.38 -12.69 -11.70
C ASP A 308 8.39 -13.14 -12.76
N PRO A 309 9.63 -13.51 -12.37
CA PRO A 309 10.65 -13.95 -13.32
C PRO A 309 10.35 -15.31 -13.97
N ALA A 310 9.46 -16.12 -13.40
CA ALA A 310 9.09 -17.43 -13.99
C ALA A 310 8.14 -17.27 -15.18
N THR A 311 7.22 -16.30 -15.11
CA THR A 311 6.27 -16.00 -16.20
C THR A 311 6.71 -14.82 -17.06
N GLY A 312 7.66 -14.01 -16.58
CA GLY A 312 8.05 -12.75 -17.18
C GLY A 312 6.96 -11.67 -17.06
N ARG A 313 6.03 -11.80 -16.12
CA ARG A 313 4.90 -10.87 -15.99
C ARG A 313 5.25 -9.74 -15.04
N PHE A 314 5.27 -8.52 -15.57
CA PHE A 314 5.31 -7.28 -14.80
C PHE A 314 3.89 -6.79 -14.56
N ALA A 315 3.58 -6.36 -13.33
CA ALA A 315 2.29 -5.80 -13.01
C ALA A 315 2.41 -4.69 -11.97
N ALA A 316 1.71 -3.59 -12.20
CA ALA A 316 1.66 -2.45 -11.30
C ALA A 316 0.31 -1.74 -11.40
N ASP A 317 0.02 -0.90 -10.43
CA ASP A 317 -1.18 -0.07 -10.37
C ASP A 317 -0.86 1.33 -10.87
N LEU A 318 -1.79 1.87 -11.65
CA LEU A 318 -1.73 3.21 -12.22
C LEU A 318 -2.78 4.09 -11.56
N THR A 319 -2.35 5.24 -11.05
CA THR A 319 -3.22 6.29 -10.50
C THR A 319 -2.93 7.60 -11.23
N LEU A 320 -3.97 8.30 -11.66
CA LEU A 320 -3.83 9.62 -12.27
C LEU A 320 -3.99 10.73 -11.24
N HIS A 321 -3.18 11.77 -11.35
CA HIS A 321 -3.32 13.00 -10.57
C HIS A 321 -3.49 14.19 -11.51
N ASN A 322 -4.63 14.87 -11.42
CA ASN A 322 -4.89 16.02 -12.27
C ASN A 322 -4.27 17.30 -11.67
N ARG A 323 -3.29 17.88 -12.36
CA ARG A 323 -2.65 19.16 -12.04
C ARG A 323 -3.13 20.32 -12.90
N GLY A 324 -3.98 20.06 -13.89
CA GLY A 324 -4.56 21.07 -14.77
C GLY A 324 -6.07 21.24 -14.60
N PRO A 325 -6.76 21.69 -15.64
CA PRO A 325 -8.21 21.85 -15.65
C PRO A 325 -8.95 20.52 -15.45
N SER A 326 -10.20 20.59 -14.98
CA SER A 326 -11.07 19.41 -14.90
C SER A 326 -11.25 18.77 -16.28
N VAL A 327 -11.11 17.45 -16.35
CA VAL A 327 -11.32 16.66 -17.58
C VAL A 327 -12.51 15.74 -17.42
N GLY A 328 -13.11 15.32 -18.55
CA GLY A 328 -14.12 14.26 -18.53
C GLY A 328 -13.53 12.90 -18.16
N ARG A 329 -14.34 11.85 -18.19
CA ARG A 329 -13.91 10.49 -17.82
C ARG A 329 -13.12 9.76 -18.91
N ASN A 330 -13.16 10.29 -20.12
CA ASN A 330 -12.46 9.71 -21.26
C ASN A 330 -10.98 10.09 -21.18
N VAL A 331 -10.24 9.35 -20.36
CA VAL A 331 -8.79 9.48 -20.24
C VAL A 331 -8.15 8.15 -20.59
N TRP A 332 -7.05 8.21 -21.35
CA TRP A 332 -6.28 7.05 -21.77
C TRP A 332 -4.82 7.22 -21.39
N VAL A 333 -4.18 6.11 -21.03
CA VAL A 333 -2.73 6.04 -20.89
C VAL A 333 -2.21 5.09 -21.95
N ALA A 334 -1.34 5.62 -22.81
CA ALA A 334 -0.63 4.83 -23.80
C ALA A 334 0.80 4.53 -23.33
N PHE A 335 1.35 3.43 -23.82
CA PHE A 335 2.71 2.98 -23.55
C PHE A 335 3.50 2.94 -24.86
N PRO A 336 3.84 4.12 -25.44
CA PRO A 336 4.80 4.17 -26.53
C PRO A 336 6.15 3.71 -25.99
N ASP A 337 7.02 3.16 -26.83
CA ASP A 337 8.40 2.79 -26.44
C ASP A 337 8.58 1.41 -25.75
N LEU A 338 7.56 0.54 -25.72
CA LEU A 338 7.76 -0.86 -25.31
C LEU A 338 8.68 -1.61 -26.32
N PRO A 339 9.72 -2.33 -25.85
CA PRO A 339 10.63 -3.07 -26.73
C PRO A 339 9.97 -4.24 -27.47
N ALA A 340 10.61 -4.71 -28.53
CA ALA A 340 10.17 -5.92 -29.22
C ALA A 340 10.16 -7.13 -28.27
N GLY A 341 9.03 -7.84 -28.21
CA GLY A 341 8.83 -8.97 -27.30
C GLY A 341 8.26 -8.59 -25.93
N VAL A 342 8.09 -7.29 -25.66
CA VAL A 342 7.42 -6.76 -24.46
C VAL A 342 6.05 -6.23 -24.86
N THR A 343 4.97 -6.74 -24.24
CA THR A 343 3.60 -6.38 -24.64
C THR A 343 2.69 -6.08 -23.47
N LEU A 344 1.83 -5.07 -23.60
CA LEU A 344 0.77 -4.81 -22.64
C LEU A 344 -0.36 -5.85 -22.77
N SER A 345 -0.38 -6.82 -21.87
CA SER A 345 -1.26 -8.00 -21.92
C SER A 345 -2.76 -7.68 -21.76
N ASN A 346 -3.07 -6.58 -21.06
CA ASN A 346 -4.44 -6.12 -20.83
C ASN A 346 -4.78 -4.84 -21.62
N ALA A 347 -4.06 -4.57 -22.72
CA ALA A 347 -4.34 -3.46 -23.62
C ALA A 347 -5.79 -3.47 -24.10
N GLN A 348 -6.42 -2.30 -24.13
CA GLN A 348 -7.78 -2.15 -24.67
C GLN A 348 -7.80 -1.76 -26.15
N GLY A 349 -6.66 -1.33 -26.69
CA GLY A 349 -6.51 -0.97 -28.08
C GLY A 349 -5.10 -0.49 -28.39
N GLN A 350 -4.91 0.01 -29.60
CA GLN A 350 -3.66 0.61 -30.07
C GLN A 350 -3.94 1.97 -30.70
N LEU A 351 -3.00 2.89 -30.53
CA LEU A 351 -2.97 4.17 -31.23
C LEU A 351 -2.60 3.98 -32.70
N ALA A 352 -2.68 5.06 -33.50
CA ALA A 352 -2.27 5.05 -34.90
C ALA A 352 -0.79 4.69 -35.10
N ASP A 353 0.05 4.96 -34.10
CA ASP A 353 1.48 4.60 -34.08
C ASP A 353 1.74 3.19 -33.48
N GLN A 354 0.69 2.39 -33.29
CA GLN A 354 0.71 1.04 -32.70
C GLN A 354 0.97 1.00 -31.18
N SER A 355 1.09 2.14 -30.50
CA SER A 355 1.25 2.15 -29.04
C SER A 355 0.01 1.58 -28.35
N PRO A 356 0.14 0.55 -27.49
CA PRO A 356 -0.99 0.02 -26.75
C PRO A 356 -1.47 1.02 -25.69
N TYR A 357 -2.77 1.02 -25.41
CA TYR A 357 -3.33 1.91 -24.39
C TYR A 357 -4.35 1.23 -23.48
N LEU A 358 -4.56 1.85 -22.31
CA LEU A 358 -5.65 1.56 -21.37
C LEU A 358 -6.56 2.78 -21.25
N SER A 359 -7.86 2.57 -21.15
CA SER A 359 -8.85 3.57 -20.77
C SER A 359 -9.08 3.53 -19.27
N LEU A 360 -9.00 4.70 -18.66
CA LEU A 360 -9.13 4.89 -17.21
C LEU A 360 -10.54 5.38 -16.86
N ARG A 361 -11.49 5.30 -17.80
CA ARG A 361 -12.88 5.69 -17.61
C ARG A 361 -13.54 5.01 -16.41
N SER A 362 -13.21 3.74 -16.16
CA SER A 362 -13.71 3.00 -14.99
C SER A 362 -13.07 3.47 -13.67
N ALA A 363 -11.84 4.00 -13.74
CA ALA A 363 -11.09 4.50 -12.60
C ALA A 363 -11.46 5.95 -12.23
N ILE A 364 -12.10 6.68 -13.14
CA ILE A 364 -12.57 8.06 -12.93
C ILE A 364 -14.06 8.05 -12.59
N SER A 365 -14.42 8.77 -11.54
CA SER A 365 -15.80 8.95 -11.06
C SER A 365 -16.72 9.56 -12.11
N THR A 366 -18.04 9.43 -11.93
CA THR A 366 -19.02 10.13 -12.79
C THR A 366 -18.79 11.64 -12.73
N GLY A 367 -18.90 12.32 -13.87
CA GLY A 367 -18.64 13.75 -13.96
C GLY A 367 -17.17 14.14 -14.20
N GLY A 368 -16.24 13.18 -14.23
CA GLY A 368 -14.86 13.40 -14.66
C GLY A 368 -13.83 13.42 -13.53
N LEU A 369 -12.65 13.98 -13.84
CA LEU A 369 -11.52 14.11 -12.92
C LEU A 369 -11.25 15.60 -12.69
N GLY A 370 -11.61 16.10 -11.50
CA GLY A 370 -11.48 17.49 -11.09
C GLY A 370 -10.05 17.95 -10.87
N VAL A 371 -9.88 19.25 -10.59
CA VAL A 371 -8.57 19.86 -10.31
C VAL A 371 -8.01 19.33 -8.99
N ASN A 372 -6.76 18.87 -8.97
CA ASN A 372 -6.09 18.22 -7.83
C ASN A 372 -6.80 16.94 -7.34
N GLU A 373 -7.66 16.36 -8.15
CA GLU A 373 -8.28 15.06 -7.86
C GLU A 373 -7.40 13.92 -8.38
N SER A 374 -7.47 12.79 -7.70
CA SER A 374 -6.82 11.55 -8.10
C SER A 374 -7.87 10.53 -8.57
N SER A 375 -7.54 9.76 -9.61
CA SER A 375 -8.37 8.63 -10.00
C SER A 375 -8.29 7.50 -8.96
N LYS A 376 -9.21 6.54 -9.07
CA LYS A 376 -8.98 5.20 -8.49
C LYS A 376 -7.80 4.54 -9.19
N SER A 377 -7.25 3.48 -8.59
CA SER A 377 -6.13 2.76 -9.17
C SER A 377 -6.60 1.72 -10.20
N LEU A 378 -5.89 1.64 -11.32
CA LEU A 378 -6.11 0.66 -12.38
C LEU A 378 -4.87 -0.20 -12.59
N ARG A 379 -5.02 -1.52 -12.54
CA ARG A 379 -3.89 -2.42 -12.76
C ARG A 379 -3.53 -2.55 -14.24
N PHE A 380 -2.26 -2.38 -14.57
CA PHE A 380 -1.70 -2.71 -15.89
C PHE A 380 -0.74 -3.89 -15.78
N GLN A 381 -0.63 -4.65 -16.87
CA GLN A 381 0.13 -5.91 -16.89
C GLN A 381 0.91 -6.02 -18.20
N ILE A 382 2.23 -6.08 -18.09
CA ILE A 382 3.17 -6.22 -19.19
C ILE A 382 3.75 -7.63 -19.18
N ASP A 383 3.69 -8.31 -20.32
CA ASP A 383 4.39 -9.57 -20.54
C ASP A 383 5.78 -9.23 -21.10
N ASN A 384 6.82 -9.61 -20.35
CA ASN A 384 8.25 -9.47 -20.66
C ASN A 384 8.95 -10.84 -20.44
N PRO A 385 8.65 -11.85 -21.27
CA PRO A 385 9.13 -13.23 -21.09
C PRO A 385 10.65 -13.41 -21.28
N GLN A 386 11.34 -12.38 -21.76
CA GLN A 386 12.79 -12.38 -21.97
C GLN A 386 13.54 -11.54 -20.92
N SER A 387 12.83 -10.99 -19.93
CA SER A 387 13.39 -10.11 -18.90
C SER A 387 14.26 -9.00 -19.49
N ILE A 388 13.80 -8.40 -20.60
CA ILE A 388 14.50 -7.31 -21.29
C ILE A 388 14.33 -6.04 -20.45
N PRO A 389 15.41 -5.34 -20.06
CA PRO A 389 15.32 -4.03 -19.43
C PRO A 389 14.56 -3.03 -20.31
N PHE A 390 13.69 -2.22 -19.73
CA PHE A 390 12.96 -1.19 -20.48
C PHE A 390 12.53 -0.04 -19.58
N ARG A 391 12.45 1.15 -20.19
CA ARG A 391 11.93 2.34 -19.53
C ARG A 391 10.42 2.44 -19.69
N LEU A 392 9.71 2.75 -18.60
CA LEU A 392 8.28 3.02 -18.63
C LEU A 392 8.00 4.53 -18.82
N THR A 393 7.60 4.92 -20.04
CA THR A 393 7.29 6.31 -20.44
C THR A 393 5.81 6.49 -20.83
N PRO A 394 4.86 6.32 -19.88
CA PRO A 394 3.44 6.41 -20.17
C PRO A 394 3.07 7.81 -20.66
N ARG A 395 2.19 7.90 -21.66
CA ARG A 395 1.65 9.16 -22.17
C ARG A 395 0.15 9.24 -21.94
N VAL A 396 -0.30 10.34 -21.36
CA VAL A 396 -1.71 10.57 -21.05
C VAL A 396 -2.40 11.29 -22.20
N TYR A 397 -3.60 10.85 -22.53
CA TYR A 397 -4.50 11.47 -23.48
C TYR A 397 -5.85 11.73 -22.84
N VAL A 398 -6.39 12.93 -23.06
CA VAL A 398 -7.70 13.35 -22.53
C VAL A 398 -8.67 13.57 -23.69
N GLY A 399 -9.90 13.10 -23.52
CA GLY A 399 -11.01 13.41 -24.40
C GLY A 399 -11.63 14.76 -24.06
N ASP A 400 -12.84 14.95 -24.56
CA ASP A 400 -13.60 16.17 -24.29
C ASP A 400 -13.89 16.35 -22.79
N ALA A 401 -14.08 17.61 -22.38
CA ALA A 401 -14.54 17.95 -21.05
C ALA A 401 -15.95 17.38 -20.79
N ASN A 402 -16.27 17.16 -19.51
CA ASN A 402 -17.60 16.70 -19.08
C ASN A 402 -18.69 17.67 -19.58
N ARG A 403 -19.77 17.11 -20.17
CA ARG A 403 -20.93 17.84 -20.67
C ARG A 403 -22.12 17.56 -19.77
N PRO A 404 -22.91 18.58 -19.37
CA PRO A 404 -24.06 18.38 -18.51
C PRO A 404 -25.09 17.45 -19.17
N PRO A 405 -25.87 16.70 -18.37
CA PRO A 405 -26.99 15.93 -18.87
C PRO A 405 -27.97 16.80 -19.64
N GLN A 406 -28.62 16.24 -20.65
CA GLN A 406 -29.73 16.88 -21.35
C GLN A 406 -31.05 16.36 -20.79
N LEU A 407 -31.76 17.19 -20.03
CA LEU A 407 -33.10 16.91 -19.51
C LEU A 407 -34.17 17.23 -20.58
N ASP A 408 -35.06 16.27 -20.85
CA ASP A 408 -36.17 16.45 -21.77
C ASP A 408 -37.12 17.57 -21.28
N PRO A 409 -37.76 18.32 -22.21
CA PRO A 409 -38.69 19.36 -21.82
C PRO A 409 -39.85 18.81 -20.97
N ILE A 410 -40.03 19.38 -19.78
CA ILE A 410 -41.18 19.09 -18.91
C ILE A 410 -42.21 20.19 -19.14
N GLY A 411 -43.36 19.82 -19.73
CA GLY A 411 -44.46 20.75 -19.95
C GLY A 411 -45.19 21.15 -18.66
N PRO A 412 -46.12 22.12 -18.72
CA PRO A 412 -46.94 22.48 -17.57
C PRO A 412 -47.75 21.27 -17.08
N LEU A 413 -47.73 21.04 -15.77
CA LEU A 413 -48.39 19.91 -15.13
C LEU A 413 -49.70 20.36 -14.46
N SER A 414 -50.75 19.54 -14.57
CA SER A 414 -52.04 19.80 -13.92
C SER A 414 -52.60 18.51 -13.32
N VAL A 415 -53.09 18.60 -12.10
CA VAL A 415 -53.69 17.48 -11.35
C VAL A 415 -54.82 18.02 -10.48
N ALA A 416 -55.91 17.26 -10.37
CA ALA A 416 -57.02 17.62 -9.51
C ALA A 416 -56.63 17.51 -8.02
N PRO A 417 -57.21 18.33 -7.12
CA PRO A 417 -56.97 18.21 -5.68
C PRO A 417 -57.34 16.80 -5.18
N GLY A 418 -56.46 16.17 -4.40
CA GLY A 418 -56.60 14.78 -3.95
C GLY A 418 -56.30 13.72 -5.01
N GLY A 419 -55.97 14.11 -6.25
CA GLY A 419 -55.57 13.22 -7.33
C GLY A 419 -54.08 12.83 -7.27
N VAL A 420 -53.68 11.88 -8.12
CA VAL A 420 -52.28 11.47 -8.30
C VAL A 420 -51.88 11.74 -9.75
N LEU A 421 -50.75 12.41 -9.95
CA LEU A 421 -50.10 12.58 -11.24
C LEU A 421 -48.71 11.96 -11.19
N GLU A 422 -48.38 11.15 -12.19
CA GLU A 422 -47.04 10.61 -12.37
C GLU A 422 -46.43 11.11 -13.67
N VAL A 423 -45.21 11.63 -13.58
CA VAL A 423 -44.44 12.14 -14.71
C VAL A 423 -43.15 11.34 -14.81
N ALA A 424 -42.90 10.70 -15.94
CA ALA A 424 -41.61 10.07 -16.21
C ALA A 424 -40.59 11.16 -16.55
N LEU A 425 -39.45 11.16 -15.86
CA LEU A 425 -38.33 12.03 -16.15
C LEU A 425 -37.36 11.30 -17.07
N ASN A 426 -36.89 11.98 -18.10
CA ASN A 426 -35.92 11.43 -19.03
C ASN A 426 -34.84 12.47 -19.31
N ALA A 427 -33.60 12.01 -19.23
CA ALA A 427 -32.41 12.79 -19.47
C ALA A 427 -31.36 11.84 -20.01
N ASN A 428 -30.58 12.33 -20.97
CA ASN A 428 -29.49 11.60 -21.56
C ASN A 428 -28.18 12.35 -21.30
N ASP A 429 -27.14 11.59 -20.98
CA ASP A 429 -25.80 12.12 -20.83
C ASP A 429 -24.95 11.76 -22.06
N ALA A 430 -24.31 12.76 -22.66
CA ALA A 430 -23.56 12.57 -23.90
C ALA A 430 -22.21 11.88 -23.68
N ASP A 431 -21.71 11.87 -22.43
CA ASP A 431 -20.46 11.22 -22.04
C ASP A 431 -20.69 9.79 -21.52
N GLY A 432 -21.96 9.37 -21.46
CA GLY A 432 -22.39 8.04 -21.05
C GLY A 432 -22.38 7.87 -19.52
N ASP A 433 -22.55 8.97 -18.78
CA ASP A 433 -22.66 8.95 -17.32
C ASP A 433 -24.09 8.68 -16.85
N SER A 434 -24.20 8.09 -15.66
CA SER A 434 -25.50 7.83 -15.05
C SER A 434 -26.11 9.12 -14.53
N VAL A 435 -27.34 9.42 -14.95
CA VAL A 435 -28.04 10.64 -14.52
C VAL A 435 -28.87 10.37 -13.27
N THR A 436 -28.71 11.23 -12.27
CA THR A 436 -29.53 11.28 -11.05
C THR A 436 -30.49 12.46 -11.10
N TYR A 437 -31.69 12.29 -10.56
CA TYR A 437 -32.70 13.35 -10.52
C TYR A 437 -32.93 13.83 -9.10
N SER A 438 -33.18 15.12 -8.94
CA SER A 438 -33.62 15.71 -7.68
C SER A 438 -34.60 16.86 -7.94
N LEU A 439 -35.28 17.30 -6.87
CA LEU A 439 -36.19 18.43 -6.93
C LEU A 439 -35.59 19.59 -6.13
N ARG A 440 -35.55 20.77 -6.73
CA ARG A 440 -35.18 22.02 -6.05
C ARG A 440 -36.40 22.92 -6.02
N ALA A 441 -36.81 23.40 -4.86
CA ALA A 441 -38.06 24.12 -4.74
C ALA A 441 -38.07 25.21 -3.66
N ALA A 442 -39.01 26.15 -3.81
CA ALA A 442 -39.41 27.07 -2.76
C ALA A 442 -40.42 26.42 -1.80
N ALA A 443 -40.58 27.00 -0.60
CA ALA A 443 -41.48 26.47 0.43
C ALA A 443 -42.94 26.34 -0.05
N GLY A 444 -43.66 25.35 0.45
CA GLY A 444 -45.10 25.20 0.25
C GLY A 444 -45.53 24.28 -0.90
N LEU A 445 -44.66 23.38 -1.39
CA LEU A 445 -45.02 22.41 -2.43
C LEU A 445 -46.12 21.42 -2.01
N PRO A 446 -46.89 20.88 -2.98
CA PRO A 446 -47.75 19.73 -2.75
C PRO A 446 -46.95 18.49 -2.38
N ASN A 447 -47.60 17.43 -1.89
CA ASN A 447 -46.87 16.19 -1.64
C ASN A 447 -46.29 15.65 -2.95
N MET A 448 -44.97 15.52 -2.99
CA MET A 448 -44.21 15.09 -4.16
C MET A 448 -43.22 14.02 -3.74
N ARG A 449 -43.04 13.02 -4.61
CA ARG A 449 -42.10 11.93 -4.40
C ARG A 449 -41.44 11.56 -5.71
N LEU A 450 -40.11 11.60 -5.74
CA LEU A 450 -39.32 11.01 -6.80
C LEU A 450 -39.07 9.53 -6.48
N THR A 451 -39.32 8.68 -7.47
CA THR A 451 -39.15 7.22 -7.38
C THR A 451 -37.84 6.78 -8.01
N ALA A 452 -37.40 5.55 -7.70
CA ALA A 452 -36.13 5.01 -8.19
C ALA A 452 -36.13 4.73 -9.70
N ASP A 453 -37.30 4.57 -10.32
CA ASP A 453 -37.52 4.42 -11.76
C ASP A 453 -37.67 5.77 -12.48
N HIS A 454 -37.15 6.84 -11.87
CA HIS A 454 -37.14 8.20 -12.42
C HIS A 454 -38.55 8.77 -12.69
N ARG A 455 -39.56 8.36 -11.91
CA ARG A 455 -40.91 8.95 -11.96
C ARG A 455 -41.14 9.93 -10.82
N LEU A 456 -41.63 11.11 -11.16
CA LEU A 456 -42.12 12.10 -10.22
C LEU A 456 -43.62 11.88 -9.96
N ALA A 457 -43.97 11.47 -8.75
CA ALA A 457 -45.35 11.36 -8.28
C ALA A 457 -45.75 12.63 -7.52
N ILE A 458 -46.87 13.24 -7.91
CA ILE A 458 -47.45 14.45 -7.30
C ILE A 458 -48.85 14.11 -6.78
N THR A 459 -49.10 14.37 -5.51
CA THR A 459 -50.36 14.03 -4.81
C THR A 459 -50.79 15.19 -3.91
N PRO A 460 -51.32 16.28 -4.49
CA PRO A 460 -51.76 17.43 -3.70
C PRO A 460 -52.91 17.03 -2.76
N ALA A 461 -52.83 17.46 -1.51
CA ALA A 461 -53.94 17.36 -0.58
C ALA A 461 -55.12 18.26 -1.04
N PRO A 462 -56.37 17.98 -0.61
CA PRO A 462 -57.53 18.76 -1.04
C PRO A 462 -57.44 20.28 -0.76
N ASP A 463 -56.65 20.68 0.22
CA ASP A 463 -56.39 22.08 0.61
C ASP A 463 -55.18 22.71 -0.10
N GLN A 464 -54.38 21.93 -0.84
CA GLN A 464 -53.25 22.38 -1.64
C GLN A 464 -53.70 22.85 -3.02
N LEU A 465 -54.44 23.96 -3.04
CA LEU A 465 -54.95 24.61 -4.24
C LEU A 465 -54.02 25.75 -4.68
N GLY A 466 -53.76 25.86 -5.99
CA GLY A 466 -53.02 26.98 -6.56
C GLY A 466 -51.98 26.55 -7.58
N SER A 467 -51.04 27.44 -7.85
CA SER A 467 -49.90 27.20 -8.74
C SER A 467 -48.62 27.12 -7.92
N TYR A 468 -47.83 26.08 -8.20
CA TYR A 468 -46.57 25.81 -7.52
C TYR A 468 -45.43 25.81 -8.53
N THR A 469 -44.28 26.35 -8.15
CA THR A 469 -43.07 26.37 -8.97
C THR A 469 -41.98 25.57 -8.28
N PHE A 470 -41.40 24.62 -9.01
CA PHE A 470 -40.25 23.82 -8.60
C PHE A 470 -39.40 23.56 -9.83
N GLU A 471 -38.14 23.23 -9.59
CA GLU A 471 -37.18 22.84 -10.62
C GLU A 471 -36.94 21.33 -10.51
N VAL A 472 -36.95 20.66 -11.66
CA VAL A 472 -36.41 19.30 -11.78
C VAL A 472 -34.96 19.42 -12.18
N VAL A 473 -34.07 18.86 -11.37
CA VAL A 473 -32.63 18.87 -11.58
C VAL A 473 -32.19 17.49 -12.04
N ALA A 474 -31.46 17.41 -13.15
CA ALA A 474 -30.78 16.22 -13.63
C ALA A 474 -29.26 16.44 -13.50
N SER A 475 -28.54 15.52 -12.86
CA SER A 475 -27.10 15.63 -12.61
C SER A 475 -26.35 14.34 -12.90
N ASP A 476 -25.16 14.46 -13.48
CA ASP A 476 -24.17 13.37 -13.69
C ASP A 476 -23.20 13.21 -12.50
N GLY A 477 -23.33 14.02 -11.46
CA GLY A 477 -22.44 14.07 -10.31
C GLY A 477 -21.41 15.21 -10.33
N ALA A 478 -21.13 15.85 -11.46
CA ALA A 478 -20.27 17.04 -11.58
C ALA A 478 -20.99 18.26 -12.16
N ALA A 479 -21.88 18.07 -13.13
CA ALA A 479 -22.69 19.09 -13.74
C ALA A 479 -24.19 18.78 -13.55
N GLU A 480 -25.01 19.83 -13.62
CA GLU A 480 -26.46 19.70 -13.54
C GLU A 480 -27.16 20.60 -14.55
N VAL A 481 -28.33 20.16 -14.98
CA VAL A 481 -29.30 20.99 -15.70
C VAL A 481 -30.60 21.01 -14.91
N SER A 482 -31.24 22.18 -14.83
CA SER A 482 -32.56 22.30 -14.24
C SER A 482 -33.60 22.82 -15.23
N ARG A 483 -34.85 22.43 -15.03
CA ARG A 483 -36.01 22.84 -15.83
C ARG A 483 -37.18 23.21 -14.95
#